data_AF-A0A7Y3LNR9-F1
#
_entry.id   AF-A0A7Y3LNR9-F1
#
_cell.length_a   1.000
_cell.length_b   1.000
_cell.length_c   1.000
_cell.angle_alpha   90.00
_cell.angle_beta   90.00
_cell.angle_gamma   90.00
#
_symmetry.space_group_name_H-M   'P 1'
#
loop_
_entity.id
_entity.type
_entity.pdbx_description
1 polymer ?
#
loop_
_entity_poly.entity_id
_entity_poly.type
_entity_poly.pdbx_seq_one_letter_code
_entity_poly.pdbx_strand_id
1 'polypeptide(L)'
;MLPERVKPIVDKASAIAELFRANDIPIYLVGGSVRDAVISRDYLAKTPDFDYTTPARPDLIEKILSPWADALWTQGKKFGTIACLKDGIRHEVTT
;
A
#
# COMPACT_ATOMS: atom_id res chain seq x y z
N MET A 1 -18.32 -8.75 -7.64
CA MET A 1 -18.11 -7.37 -8.12
C MET A 1 -17.82 -6.49 -6.90
N LEU A 2 -16.75 -5.68 -6.94
CA LEU A 2 -16.42 -4.78 -5.82
C LEU A 2 -17.47 -3.65 -5.74
N PRO A 3 -17.87 -3.20 -4.54
CA PRO A 3 -18.76 -2.05 -4.41
C PRO A 3 -18.13 -0.80 -5.03
N GLU A 4 -18.91 0.03 -5.72
CA GLU A 4 -18.40 1.21 -6.45
C GLU A 4 -17.59 2.16 -5.56
N ARG A 5 -17.99 2.32 -4.29
CA ARG A 5 -17.28 3.09 -3.26
C ARG A 5 -15.85 2.62 -2.97
N VAL A 6 -15.51 1.37 -3.29
CA VAL A 6 -14.16 0.80 -3.10
C VAL A 6 -13.24 1.12 -4.28
N LYS A 7 -13.81 1.46 -5.44
CA LYS A 7 -13.05 1.72 -6.67
C LYS A 7 -11.94 2.78 -6.51
N PRO A 8 -12.16 3.94 -5.84
CA PRO A 8 -11.11 4.96 -5.70
C PRO A 8 -9.86 4.46 -4.97
N ILE A 9 -10.00 3.60 -3.96
CA ILE A 9 -8.84 3.06 -3.23
C ILE A 9 -8.14 1.96 -4.04
N VAL A 10 -8.89 1.21 -4.85
CA VAL A 10 -8.33 0.20 -5.76
C VAL A 10 -7.50 0.88 -6.86
N ASP A 11 -8.03 1.94 -7.47
CA ASP A 11 -7.34 2.68 -8.53
C ASP A 11 -6.01 3.26 -8.01
N LYS A 12 -6.01 3.85 -6.81
CA LYS A 12 -4.79 4.38 -6.16
C LYS A 12 -3.79 3.29 -5.75
N ALA A 13 -4.28 2.11 -5.35
CA ALA A 13 -3.42 0.98 -4.98
C ALA A 13 -2.91 0.16 -6.18
N SER A 14 -3.40 0.44 -7.40
CA SER A 14 -3.09 -0.41 -8.56
C SER A 14 -1.61 -0.40 -8.92
N ALA A 15 -0.94 0.76 -8.84
CA ALA A 15 0.47 0.87 -9.22
C ALA A 15 1.39 -0.01 -8.37
N ILE A 16 1.25 0.03 -7.04
CA ILE A 16 2.03 -0.83 -6.14
C ILE A 16 1.62 -2.31 -6.27
N ALA A 17 0.34 -2.60 -6.55
CA ALA A 17 -0.11 -3.96 -6.82
C ALA A 17 0.56 -4.56 -8.07
N GLU A 18 0.66 -3.79 -9.16
CA GLU A 18 1.39 -4.24 -10.36
C GLU A 18 2.89 -4.38 -10.09
N LEU A 19 3.49 -3.48 -9.31
CA LEU A 19 4.91 -3.54 -8.94
C LEU A 19 5.26 -4.86 -8.21
N PHE A 20 4.44 -5.27 -7.25
CA PHE A 20 4.63 -6.53 -6.53
C PHE A 20 4.31 -7.75 -7.41
N ARG A 21 3.26 -7.66 -8.25
CA ARG A 21 2.92 -8.71 -9.21
C ARG A 21 4.04 -8.96 -10.22
N ALA A 22 4.72 -7.91 -10.68
CA ALA A 22 5.88 -8.03 -11.57
C ALA A 22 7.07 -8.76 -10.95
N ASN A 23 7.06 -8.97 -9.62
CA ASN A 23 8.04 -9.75 -8.87
C ASN A 23 7.46 -11.10 -8.39
N ASP A 24 6.31 -11.54 -8.90
CA ASP A 24 5.59 -12.76 -8.48
C ASP A 24 5.25 -12.82 -6.99
N ILE A 25 5.08 -11.67 -6.35
CA ILE A 25 4.78 -11.55 -4.92
C ILE A 25 3.35 -10.99 -4.77
N PRO A 26 2.48 -11.66 -4.00
CA PRO A 26 1.17 -11.11 -3.71
C PRO A 26 1.29 -9.94 -2.73
N ILE A 27 0.41 -8.95 -2.91
CA ILE A 27 0.24 -7.84 -2.00
C ILE A 27 -1.26 -7.59 -1.81
N TYR A 28 -1.66 -7.25 -0.59
CA TYR A 28 -3.05 -7.06 -0.22
C TYR A 28 -3.20 -5.70 0.44
N LEU A 29 -4.13 -4.90 -0.07
CA LEU A 29 -4.55 -3.67 0.61
C LEU A 29 -5.39 -4.05 1.84
N VAL A 30 -5.05 -3.49 3.00
CA VAL A 30 -5.67 -3.82 4.29
C VAL A 30 -5.91 -2.57 5.12
N GLY A 31 -6.35 -2.77 6.36
CA GLY A 31 -6.40 -1.72 7.37
C GLY A 31 -7.59 -0.77 7.25
N GLY A 32 -7.38 0.45 7.77
CA GLY A 32 -8.42 1.46 7.89
C GLY A 32 -8.97 1.90 6.53
N SER A 33 -8.11 1.98 5.51
CA SER A 33 -8.50 2.39 4.15
C SER A 33 -9.58 1.49 3.54
N VAL A 34 -9.44 0.16 3.70
CA VAL A 34 -10.42 -0.82 3.24
C VAL A 34 -11.71 -0.72 4.04
N ARG A 35 -11.61 -0.71 5.39
CA ARG A 35 -12.79 -0.57 6.27
C ARG A 35 -13.58 0.68 5.92
N ASP A 36 -12.90 1.80 5.78
CA ASP A 36 -13.55 3.10 5.59
C ASP A 36 -14.15 3.22 4.18
N ALA A 37 -13.50 2.70 3.14
CA ALA A 37 -14.10 2.59 1.80
C ALA A 37 -15.33 1.67 1.78
N VAL A 38 -15.39 0.66 2.66
CA VAL A 38 -16.53 -0.25 2.81
C VAL A 38 -17.61 0.30 3.73
N ILE A 39 -17.35 1.24 4.64
CA ILE A 39 -18.36 1.67 5.64
C ILE A 39 -18.77 3.14 5.48
N SER A 40 -17.90 4.03 4.98
CA SER A 40 -18.11 5.48 5.01
C SER A 40 -18.12 6.12 3.62
N ARG A 41 -18.96 7.16 3.44
CA ARG A 41 -19.02 7.99 2.22
C ARG A 41 -17.98 9.12 2.21
N ASP A 42 -17.47 9.52 3.37
CA ASP A 42 -16.65 10.74 3.53
C ASP A 42 -15.12 10.48 3.55
N TYR A 43 -14.67 9.25 3.30
CA TYR A 43 -13.26 8.87 3.39
C TYR A 43 -12.35 9.63 2.39
N LEU A 44 -12.91 10.12 1.29
CA LEU A 44 -12.16 10.86 0.27
C LEU A 44 -11.63 12.23 0.74
N ALA A 45 -12.08 12.73 1.90
CA ALA A 45 -11.65 14.03 2.44
C ALA A 45 -10.35 13.98 3.29
N LYS A 46 -9.84 12.78 3.63
CA LYS A 46 -8.59 12.62 4.40
C LYS A 46 -7.49 12.05 3.52
N THR A 47 -6.27 12.57 3.67
CA THR A 47 -5.07 12.06 3.01
C THR A 47 -4.97 10.54 3.27
N PRO A 48 -5.09 9.68 2.25
CA PRO A 48 -5.16 8.25 2.48
C PRO A 48 -3.75 7.71 2.70
N ASP A 49 -3.48 7.28 3.92
CA ASP A 49 -2.43 6.30 4.16
C ASP A 49 -2.95 4.94 3.69
N PHE A 50 -2.16 4.26 2.85
CA PHE A 50 -2.47 2.92 2.41
C PHE A 50 -1.58 1.90 3.10
N ASP A 51 -2.23 1.00 3.83
CA ASP A 51 -1.59 -0.13 4.49
C ASP A 51 -1.70 -1.37 3.62
N TYR A 52 -0.59 -2.10 3.49
CA TYR A 52 -0.50 -3.33 2.74
C TYR A 52 0.12 -4.44 3.57
N THR A 53 -0.29 -5.67 3.28
CA THR A 53 0.39 -6.88 3.75
C THR A 53 0.85 -7.75 2.59
N THR A 54 1.97 -8.45 2.79
CA THR A 54 2.60 -9.30 1.78
C THR A 54 3.43 -10.38 2.49
N PRO A 55 3.64 -11.58 1.91
CA PRO A 55 4.57 -12.56 2.49
C PRO A 55 6.06 -12.18 2.32
N ALA A 56 6.37 -11.11 1.56
CA ALA A 56 7.74 -10.67 1.35
C ALA A 56 8.38 -10.15 2.64
N ARG A 57 9.62 -10.57 2.90
CA ARG A 57 10.42 -10.06 4.02
C ARG A 57 10.81 -8.59 3.78
N PRO A 58 11.11 -7.81 4.84
CA PRO A 58 11.40 -6.39 4.72
C PRO A 58 12.53 -6.02 3.74
N ASP A 59 13.59 -6.84 3.65
CA ASP A 59 14.67 -6.62 2.67
C ASP A 59 14.17 -6.70 1.22
N LEU A 60 13.24 -7.62 0.95
CA LEU A 60 12.65 -7.79 -0.37
C LEU A 60 11.64 -6.67 -0.67
N ILE A 61 10.84 -6.27 0.31
CA ILE A 61 9.95 -5.11 0.22
C ILE A 61 10.76 -3.86 -0.12
N GLU A 62 11.84 -3.58 0.62
CA GLU A 62 12.74 -2.45 0.37
C GLU A 62 13.34 -2.51 -1.04
N LYS A 63 13.83 -3.67 -1.47
CA LYS A 63 14.37 -3.86 -2.83
C LYS A 63 13.34 -3.55 -3.93
N ILE A 64 12.08 -3.94 -3.73
CA ILE A 64 11.00 -3.72 -4.70
C ILE A 64 10.58 -2.24 -4.73
N LEU A 65 10.47 -1.59 -3.57
CA LEU A 65 10.00 -0.21 -3.45
C LEU A 65 11.06 0.83 -3.82
N SER A 66 12.34 0.57 -3.52
CA SER A 66 13.44 1.52 -3.74
C SER A 66 13.53 2.14 -5.15
N PRO A 67 13.40 1.38 -6.26
CA PRO A 67 13.46 1.97 -7.60
C PRO A 67 12.19 2.71 -8.02
N TRP A 68 11.08 2.56 -7.28
CA TRP A 68 9.77 3.10 -7.65
C TRP A 68 9.38 4.32 -6.81
N ALA A 69 9.73 4.32 -5.53
CA ALA A 69 9.34 5.33 -4.56
C ALA A 69 10.13 6.64 -4.70
N ASP A 70 9.46 7.75 -4.40
CA ASP A 70 10.09 9.08 -4.35
C ASP A 70 10.85 9.30 -3.03
N ALA A 71 10.40 8.62 -1.96
CA ALA A 71 11.09 8.54 -0.67
C ALA A 71 10.82 7.20 0.02
N LEU A 72 11.75 6.74 0.85
CA LEU A 72 11.68 5.46 1.57
C LEU A 72 12.03 5.64 3.05
N TRP A 73 11.31 4.94 3.93
CA TRP A 73 11.55 4.90 5.38
C TRP A 73 11.72 3.46 5.86
N THR A 74 12.85 3.19 6.50
CA THR A 74 13.25 1.86 6.98
C THR A 74 13.25 1.74 8.50
N GLN A 75 12.79 2.76 9.23
CA GLN A 75 12.69 2.74 10.69
C GLN A 75 11.84 1.57 11.20
N GLY A 76 10.78 1.21 10.48
CA GLY A 76 9.90 0.08 10.77
C GLY A 76 10.48 -1.29 10.37
N LYS A 77 11.61 -1.34 9.65
CA LYS A 77 12.11 -2.55 8.99
C LYS A 77 12.30 -3.72 9.95
N LYS A 78 12.84 -3.44 11.15
CA LYS A 78 13.03 -4.43 12.22
C LYS A 78 11.71 -5.08 12.68
N PHE A 79 10.60 -4.38 12.53
CA PHE A 79 9.26 -4.80 12.95
C PHE A 79 8.42 -5.33 11.79
N GLY A 80 8.99 -5.43 10.58
CA GLY A 80 8.31 -5.99 9.42
C GLY A 80 7.82 -4.95 8.41
N THR A 81 7.93 -3.66 8.70
CA THR A 81 7.31 -2.59 7.88
C THR A 81 8.35 -1.77 7.13
N ILE A 82 8.12 -1.58 5.83
CA ILE A 82 8.79 -0.55 5.03
C ILE A 82 7.73 0.44 4.57
N ALA A 83 7.98 1.73 4.79
CA ALA A 83 7.11 2.79 4.29
C ALA A 83 7.76 3.51 3.12
N CYS A 84 6.94 4.03 2.21
CA CYS A 84 7.40 4.81 1.08
C CYS A 84 6.40 5.91 0.69
N LEU A 85 6.90 6.92 -0.01
CA LEU A 85 6.10 7.98 -0.63
C LEU A 85 6.12 7.77 -2.13
N LYS A 86 4.94 7.83 -2.75
CA LYS A 86 4.82 7.92 -4.19
C LYS A 86 3.74 8.93 -4.57
N ASP A 87 4.09 9.91 -5.40
CA ASP A 87 3.13 10.90 -5.94
C ASP A 87 2.32 11.59 -4.83
N GLY A 88 2.96 11.86 -3.68
CA GLY A 88 2.34 12.47 -2.50
C GLY A 88 1.46 11.53 -1.66
N ILE A 89 1.41 10.23 -1.99
CA ILE A 89 0.67 9.19 -1.26
C ILE A 89 1.64 8.34 -0.45
N ARG A 90 1.33 8.12 0.83
CA ARG A 90 2.11 7.25 1.71
C ARG A 90 1.60 5.81 1.60
N HIS A 91 2.52 4.89 1.40
CA HIS A 91 2.28 3.45 1.39
C HIS A 91 3.11 2.78 2.48
N GLU A 92 2.48 1.95 3.30
CA GLU A 92 3.15 1.14 4.33
C GLU A 92 2.95 -0.34 4.00
N VAL A 93 4.05 -1.08 3.81
CA VAL A 93 4.01 -2.51 3.47
C VAL A 93 4.60 -3.32 4.61
N THR A 94 3.81 -4.24 5.16
CA THR A 94 4.18 -5.08 6.31
C THR A 94 4.16 -6.57 5.95
N THR A 95 5.20 -7.30 6.37
CA THR A 95 5.30 -8.77 6.19
C THR A 95 4.29 -9.58 7.01
#